data_AF-A0A519V6C9-F1
#
_entry.id   AF-A0A519V6C9-F1
#
_cell.length_a   1.000
_cell.length_b   1.000
_cell.length_c   1.000
_cell.angle_alpha   90.00
_cell.angle_beta   90.00
_cell.angle_gamma   90.00
#
_symmetry.space_group_name_H-M   'P 1'
#
loop_
_entity.id
_entity.type
_entity.pdbx_description
1 polymer ?
#
loop_
_entity_poly.entity_id
_entity_poly.type
_entity_poly.pdbx_seq_one_letter_code
_entity_poly.pdbx_strand_id
1 'polypeptide(L)' 'REGATQPVEPRLLTAYDRIRGNMRNRLAVVLVRRDACGGCFNTVPPQRQADIISHKKIIVCEHCGRILADVEGKQVAA' A
#
# COMPACT_ATOMS: atom_id res chain seq x y z
N ARG A 1 11.84 2.95 15.40
CA ARG A 1 10.36 2.87 15.26
C ARG A 1 9.72 4.07 15.92
N GLU A 2 10.05 4.38 17.17
CA GLU A 2 9.41 5.45 17.98
C GLU A 2 9.53 6.87 17.40
N GLY A 3 10.61 7.20 16.70
CA GLY A 3 10.73 8.50 16.01
C GLY A 3 9.80 8.66 14.80
N ALA A 4 9.53 7.57 14.09
CA ALA A 4 8.74 7.59 12.85
C ALA A 4 7.22 7.48 13.10
N THR A 5 6.81 7.01 14.28
CA THR A 5 5.39 6.86 14.65
C THR A 5 4.78 8.12 15.24
N GLN A 6 5.58 9.04 15.79
CA GLN A 6 5.12 10.30 16.39
C GLN A 6 4.29 11.20 15.44
N PRO A 7 4.69 11.39 14.16
CA PRO A 7 3.91 12.23 13.24
C PRO A 7 2.72 11.50 12.60
N VAL A 8 2.53 10.20 12.87
CA VAL A 8 1.53 9.38 12.19
C VAL A 8 0.27 9.30 13.03
N GLU A 9 -0.88 9.55 12.40
CA GLU A 9 -2.16 9.49 13.09
C GLU A 9 -2.43 8.09 13.70
N PRO A 10 -2.92 7.99 14.96
CA PRO A 10 -3.08 6.71 15.66
C PRO A 10 -3.95 5.68 14.90
N ARG A 11 -4.94 6.15 14.14
CA ARG A 11 -5.82 5.30 13.32
C ARG A 11 -5.04 4.58 12.23
N LEU A 12 -4.10 5.27 11.58
CA LEU A 12 -3.25 4.70 10.52
C LEU A 12 -2.25 3.70 11.10
N LEU A 13 -1.67 4.00 12.26
CA LEU A 13 -0.80 3.06 12.98
C LEU A 13 -1.55 1.77 13.34
N THR A 14 -2.78 1.90 13.83
CA THR A 14 -3.62 0.75 14.18
C THR A 14 -3.93 -0.12 12.97
N ALA A 15 -4.26 0.50 11.83
CA ALA A 15 -4.50 -0.22 10.57
C ALA A 15 -3.23 -0.93 10.07
N TYR A 16 -2.09 -0.25 10.10
CA TYR A 16 -0.79 -0.82 9.73
C TYR A 16 -0.43 -2.03 10.61
N ASP A 17 -0.52 -1.89 11.93
CA ASP A 17 -0.17 -2.95 12.87
C ASP A 17 -1.10 -4.17 12.73
N ARG A 18 -2.39 -3.93 12.47
CA ARG A 18 -3.37 -5.00 12.17
C ARG A 18 -2.97 -5.79 10.93
N ILE A 19 -2.64 -5.12 9.83
CA ILE A 19 -2.21 -5.80 8.59
C ILE A 19 -0.92 -6.58 8.85
N ARG A 20 0.02 -5.98 9.60
CA ARG A 20 1.31 -6.59 9.91
C ARG A 20 1.17 -7.88 10.76
N GLY A 21 0.21 -7.91 11.69
CA GLY A 21 -0.10 -9.07 12.50
C GLY A 21 -0.83 -10.18 11.74
N ASN A 22 -1.70 -9.81 10.81
CA ASN A 22 -2.53 -10.76 10.07
C ASN A 22 -1.79 -11.46 8.92
N MET A 23 -0.68 -10.89 8.44
CA MET A 23 0.08 -11.43 7.31
C MET A 23 1.24 -12.31 7.78
N ARG A 24 1.35 -13.54 7.25
CA ARG A 24 2.44 -14.48 7.58
C ARG A 24 3.84 -13.90 7.33
N ASN A 25 3.99 -13.07 6.30
CA ASN A 25 5.25 -12.41 5.95
C ASN A 25 5.43 -11.03 6.63
N ARG A 26 4.48 -10.59 7.45
CA ARG A 26 4.49 -9.30 8.15
C ARG A 26 4.72 -8.08 7.24
N LEU A 27 4.36 -8.18 5.96
CA LEU A 27 4.40 -7.06 5.02
C LEU A 27 3.04 -6.36 5.00
N ALA A 28 3.00 -5.13 5.50
CA ALA A 28 1.80 -4.31 5.53
C ALA A 28 1.69 -3.34 4.33
N VAL A 29 2.83 -2.95 3.77
CA VAL A 29 2.95 -2.00 2.65
C VAL A 29 3.67 -2.70 1.50
N VAL A 30 3.12 -2.62 0.30
CA VAL A 30 3.67 -3.22 -0.92
C VAL A 30 3.51 -2.28 -2.11
N LEU A 31 4.32 -2.49 -3.14
CA LEU A 31 4.17 -1.83 -4.43
C LEU A 31 3.24 -2.63 -5.34
N VAL A 32 2.62 -1.95 -6.30
CA VAL A 32 2.03 -2.61 -7.47
C VAL A 32 3.14 -2.88 -8.47
N ARG A 33 3.30 -4.13 -8.90
CA ARG A 33 4.32 -4.55 -9.87
C ARG A 33 3.65 -5.32 -10.99
N ARG A 34 3.93 -4.95 -12.25
CA ARG A 34 3.33 -5.60 -13.44
C ARG A 34 1.80 -5.71 -13.30
N ASP A 35 1.17 -4.58 -12.97
CA ASP A 35 -0.28 -4.46 -12.75
C ASP A 35 -0.83 -5.31 -11.59
N ALA A 36 -0.01 -5.89 -10.72
CA ALA A 36 -0.45 -6.76 -9.63
C ALA A 36 0.01 -6.28 -8.26
N CYS A 37 -0.78 -6.57 -7.22
CA CYS A 37 -0.41 -6.30 -5.83
C CYS A 37 0.84 -7.12 -5.45
N GLY A 38 1.91 -6.44 -5.03
CA GLY A 38 3.18 -7.10 -4.66
C GLY A 38 3.14 -8.03 -3.45
N GLY A 39 1.96 -8.22 -2.84
CA GLY A 39 1.77 -9.13 -1.71
C GLY A 39 0.87 -10.34 -1.99
N CYS A 40 -0.21 -10.19 -2.76
CA CYS A 40 -1.15 -11.28 -3.07
C CYS A 40 -1.21 -11.62 -4.56
N PHE A 41 -0.50 -10.87 -5.40
CA PHE A 41 -0.39 -11.06 -6.85
C PHE A 41 -1.70 -10.96 -7.63
N ASN A 42 -2.77 -10.46 -7.01
CA ASN A 42 -4.00 -10.11 -7.72
C ASN A 42 -3.83 -8.83 -8.53
N THR A 43 -4.48 -8.80 -9.69
CA THR A 43 -4.49 -7.68 -10.61
C THR A 43 -5.10 -6.44 -9.97
N VAL A 44 -4.41 -5.32 -10.09
CA VAL A 44 -4.85 -3.99 -9.67
C VAL A 44 -5.31 -3.25 -10.92
N PRO A 45 -6.62 -2.91 -11.02
CA PRO A 45 -7.16 -2.25 -12.20
C PRO A 45 -6.46 -0.91 -12.51
N PRO A 46 -6.35 -0.50 -13.79
CA PRO A 46 -5.69 0.74 -14.19
C PRO A 46 -6.23 1.99 -13.50
N GLN A 47 -7.55 2.05 -13.24
CA GLN A 47 -8.17 3.15 -12.50
C GLN A 47 -7.56 3.28 -11.09
N ARG A 48 -7.43 2.16 -10.37
CA ARG A 48 -6.78 2.15 -9.05
C ARG A 48 -5.30 2.49 -9.14
N GLN A 49 -4.61 2.03 -10.17
CA GLN A 49 -3.20 2.40 -10.36
C GLN A 49 -3.05 3.91 -10.52
N ALA A 50 -3.92 4.56 -11.29
CA ALA A 50 -3.93 6.02 -11.41
C ALA A 50 -4.22 6.71 -10.06
N ASP A 51 -5.17 6.19 -9.28
CA ASP A 51 -5.43 6.70 -7.94
C ASP A 51 -4.22 6.55 -7.01
N ILE A 52 -3.49 5.43 -7.08
CA ILE A 52 -2.27 5.17 -6.29
C ILE A 52 -1.18 6.18 -6.67
N ILE A 53 -0.93 6.36 -7.97
CA ILE A 53 0.07 7.31 -8.49
C ILE A 53 -0.27 8.76 -8.09
N SER A 54 -1.56 9.09 -7.92
CA SER A 54 -1.97 10.43 -7.51
C SER A 54 -1.55 10.81 -6.09
N HIS A 55 -1.24 9.82 -5.24
CA HIS A 55 -0.87 10.00 -3.83
C HIS A 55 -1.85 10.85 -3.00
N LYS A 56 -3.10 11.00 -3.45
CA LYS A 56 -4.13 11.84 -2.77
C LYS A 56 -4.71 11.21 -1.51
N LYS A 57 -4.70 9.88 -1.41
CA LYS A 57 -5.23 9.12 -0.27
C LYS A 57 -4.51 7.78 -0.15
N ILE A 58 -4.55 7.19 1.04
CA ILE A 58 -4.04 5.84 1.26
C ILE A 58 -4.99 4.84 0.59
N ILE A 59 -4.44 3.98 -0.26
CA ILE A 59 -5.18 2.95 -0.98
C ILE A 59 -4.73 1.58 -0.50
N VAL A 60 -5.69 0.70 -0.28
CA VAL A 60 -5.45 -0.68 0.12
C VAL A 60 -5.84 -1.64 -1.00
N CYS A 61 -5.15 -2.77 -1.08
CA CYS A 61 -5.52 -3.86 -1.94
C CYS A 61 -6.85 -4.46 -1.46
N GLU A 62 -7.84 -4.54 -2.33
CA GLU A 62 -9.16 -5.09 -1.97
C GLU A 62 -9.16 -6.59 -1.68
N HIS A 63 -8.13 -7.31 -2.13
CA HIS A 63 -8.07 -8.76 -1.94
C HIS A 63 -7.38 -9.16 -0.63
N CYS A 64 -6.33 -8.42 -0.24
CA CYS A 64 -5.53 -8.79 0.93
C CYS A 64 -5.38 -7.66 1.96
N GLY A 65 -5.98 -6.50 1.74
CA GLY A 65 -5.96 -5.38 2.68
C GLY A 65 -4.60 -4.69 2.88
N ARG A 66 -3.55 -5.07 2.14
CA ARG A 66 -2.24 -4.41 2.23
C ARG A 66 -2.30 -3.01 1.64
N ILE A 67 -1.53 -2.09 2.22
CA ILE A 67 -1.40 -0.73 1.70
C ILE A 67 -0.59 -0.78 0.40
N LEU A 68 -1.11 -0.16 -0.65
CA LEU A 68 -0.44 0.01 -1.93
C LEU A 68 0.26 1.36 -1.93
N ALA A 69 1.60 1.34 -1.87
CA ALA A 69 2.38 2.57 -1.75
C ALA A 69 2.53 3.30 -3.07
N ASP A 70 2.85 2.59 -4.14
CA ASP A 70 3.06 3.16 -5.48
C ASP A 70 2.97 2.05 -6.56
N VAL A 71 3.04 2.44 -7.83
CA VAL A 71 3.06 1.56 -9.00
C VAL A 71 4.46 1.56 -9.63
N GLU A 72 5.12 0.40 -9.61
CA GLU A 72 6.45 0.21 -10.18
C GLU A 72 6.43 0.48 -11.71
N GLY A 73 7.35 1.33 -12.15
CA GLY A 73 7.60 1.55 -13.59
C GLY A 73 6.81 2.70 -14.24
N LYS A 74 5.99 3.46 -13.50
CA LYS A 74 5.41 4.72 -14.00
C LYS A 74 6.04 5.90 -13.29
N GLN A 75 7.22 6.33 -13.78
CA GLN A 75 7.69 7.68 -13.47
C GLN A 75 6.70 8.67 -14.05
N VAL A 76 6.07 9.46 -13.17
CA VAL A 76 5.31 10.63 -13.59
C VAL A 76 6.31 11.55 -14.28
N ALA A 77 6.12 11.81 -15.57
CA ALA A 77 6.88 12.83 -16.28
C ALA A 77 6.71 14.15 -15.50
N ALA A 78 7.80 14.61 -14.89
CA ALA A 78 7.91 15.93 -14.31
C ALA A 78 8.11 16.96 -15.42
#